data_AF-A0A6M3KBY1-F1
#
_entry.id   AF-A0A6M3KBY1-F1
#
_cell.length_a   1.000
_cell.length_b   1.000
_cell.length_c   1.000
_cell.angle_alpha   90.00
_cell.angle_beta   90.00
_cell.angle_gamma   90.00
#
_symmetry.space_group_name_H-M   'P 1'
#
loop_
_entity.id
_entity.type
_entity.pdbx_description
1 polymer ?
#
loop_
_entity_poly.entity_id
_entity_poly.type
_entity_poly.pdbx_seq_one_letter_code
_entity_poly.pdbx_strand_id
1 'polypeptide(L)'
;MFVKCKSTRHTKIGTLRRGVVYNLDDESQKAMSVVKSLTAGKDPVMVKLSKQDAEDAALASVSISVEDVTSSDEVASDGANAALAAENADLKQKLNEASEGLTAAASKYEALSEEADDAKTKLVELVSKNADLGGKLDAAASEKSALEKALTKVEKERDALSKKVAELEAALKADQADA
;
A
#
# COMPACT_ATOMS: atom_id res chain seq x y z
N MET A 1 5.34 68.02 3.45
CA MET A 1 6.80 67.85 3.17
C MET A 1 7.04 66.56 2.40
N PHE A 2 8.03 66.53 1.50
CA PHE A 2 8.40 65.32 0.76
C PHE A 2 9.69 64.70 1.30
N VAL A 3 9.72 63.38 1.42
CA VAL A 3 10.92 62.62 1.83
C VAL A 3 11.16 61.44 0.91
N LYS A 4 12.41 61.29 0.49
CA LYS A 4 12.90 60.12 -0.24
C LYS A 4 13.45 59.12 0.75
N CYS A 5 12.89 57.91 0.73
CA CYS A 5 13.28 56.84 1.62
C CYS A 5 14.28 55.91 0.92
N LYS A 6 15.47 55.71 1.53
CA LYS A 6 16.42 54.70 1.05
C LYS A 6 16.07 53.35 1.69
N SER A 7 15.47 52.45 0.90
CA SER A 7 15.05 51.12 1.38
C SER A 7 16.25 50.18 1.51
N THR A 8 16.58 49.77 2.73
CA THR A 8 17.36 48.56 3.02
C THR A 8 16.46 47.53 3.70
N ARG A 9 16.56 46.28 3.24
CA ARG A 9 15.60 45.17 3.40
C ARG A 9 14.88 45.05 4.77
N HIS A 10 13.55 44.87 4.68
CA HIS A 10 12.59 44.27 5.64
C HIS A 10 12.17 45.06 6.89
N THR A 11 11.01 45.73 6.82
CA THR A 11 10.14 45.98 7.97
C THR A 11 8.73 45.46 7.67
N LYS A 12 8.11 44.75 8.64
CA LYS A 12 6.96 43.84 8.51
C LYS A 12 5.59 44.48 8.16
N ILE A 13 5.52 45.70 7.66
CA ILE A 13 4.27 46.34 7.24
C ILE A 13 4.49 46.96 5.86
N GLY A 14 4.31 46.14 4.81
CA GLY A 14 4.32 46.56 3.41
C GLY A 14 5.68 46.48 2.70
N THR A 15 5.69 45.89 1.50
CA THR A 15 6.86 45.78 0.63
C THR A 15 7.14 47.11 -0.08
N LEU A 16 8.24 47.78 0.27
CA LEU A 16 8.68 49.01 -0.42
C LEU A 16 9.92 48.71 -1.27
N ARG A 17 9.71 48.54 -2.59
CA ARG A 17 10.77 48.40 -3.58
C ARG A 17 10.99 49.74 -4.32
N ARG A 18 12.28 50.05 -4.54
CA ARG A 18 12.82 51.24 -5.24
C ARG A 18 12.56 52.58 -4.51
N GLY A 19 13.38 53.58 -4.81
CA GLY A 19 13.45 54.86 -4.07
C GLY A 19 12.24 55.76 -4.30
N VAL A 20 11.14 55.48 -3.59
CA VAL A 20 9.86 56.20 -3.65
C VAL A 20 9.91 57.50 -2.86
N VAL A 21 9.19 58.50 -3.36
CA VAL A 21 8.93 59.78 -2.69
C VAL A 21 7.57 59.72 -2.00
N TYR A 22 7.54 60.02 -0.70
CA TYR A 22 6.29 60.10 0.06
C TYR A 22 5.91 61.55 0.32
N ASN A 23 4.62 61.86 0.18
CA ASN A 23 4.05 63.09 0.66
C ASN A 23 3.62 62.89 2.13
N LEU A 24 4.21 63.67 3.03
CA LEU A 24 3.88 63.64 4.45
C LEU A 24 3.19 64.95 4.84
N ASP A 25 2.23 64.80 5.74
CA ASP A 25 1.54 65.91 6.38
C ASP A 25 2.44 66.56 7.44
N ASP A 26 2.65 67.87 7.29
CA ASP A 26 3.53 68.66 8.14
C ASP A 26 2.88 69.07 9.45
N GLU A 27 1.55 68.96 9.53
CA GLU A 27 0.76 69.30 10.72
C GLU A 27 0.70 68.14 11.73
N SER A 28 0.99 66.91 11.28
CA SER A 28 0.97 65.73 12.12
C SER A 28 2.23 65.60 12.99
N GLN A 29 2.10 65.96 14.28
CA GLN A 29 3.19 65.83 15.26
C GLN A 29 3.74 64.39 15.37
N LYS A 30 2.87 63.38 15.25
CA LYS A 30 3.27 61.97 15.30
C LYS A 30 4.17 61.61 14.12
N ALA A 31 3.79 62.02 12.91
CA ALA A 31 4.60 61.79 11.70
C ALA A 31 5.95 62.51 11.81
N MET A 32 5.95 63.77 12.26
CA MET A 32 7.16 64.58 12.39
C MET A 32 8.15 64.03 13.42
N SER A 33 7.67 63.42 14.51
CA SER A 33 8.54 62.79 15.52
C SER A 33 9.37 61.63 14.93
N VAL A 34 8.75 60.81 14.09
CA VAL A 34 9.40 59.65 13.44
C VAL A 34 10.31 60.11 12.30
N VAL A 35 9.88 61.09 11.51
CA VAL A 35 10.70 61.59 10.40
C VAL A 35 11.94 62.33 10.91
N LYS A 36 11.84 63.05 12.03
CA LYS A 36 12.98 63.78 12.61
C LYS A 36 14.12 62.84 13.02
N SER A 37 13.82 61.68 13.58
CA SER A 37 14.87 60.71 13.92
C SER A 37 15.51 60.07 12.68
N LEU A 38 14.75 59.91 11.59
CA LEU A 38 15.21 59.27 10.36
C LEU A 38 15.92 60.23 9.38
N THR A 39 15.73 61.53 9.55
CA THR A 39 16.37 62.60 8.74
C THR A 39 17.52 63.31 9.46
N ALA A 40 17.75 63.00 10.74
CA ALA A 40 18.86 63.57 11.53
C ALA A 40 20.17 62.76 11.35
N GLY A 41 21.31 63.45 11.54
CA GLY A 41 22.65 62.84 11.48
C GLY A 41 23.43 63.17 10.21
N LYS A 42 24.67 62.68 10.14
CA LYS A 42 25.60 62.93 9.02
C LYS A 42 25.28 62.09 7.79
N ASP A 43 24.67 60.92 7.98
CA ASP A 43 24.22 59.99 6.94
C ASP A 43 22.76 59.56 7.19
N PRO A 44 21.77 60.39 6.81
CA PRO A 44 20.38 60.13 7.15
C PRO A 44 19.76 59.02 6.28
N VAL A 45 18.85 58.25 6.89
CA VAL A 45 18.12 57.15 6.24
C VAL A 45 17.09 57.68 5.24
N MET A 46 16.51 58.85 5.54
CA MET A 46 15.59 59.58 4.67
C MET A 46 16.14 60.96 4.33
N VAL A 47 15.92 61.42 3.10
CA VAL A 47 16.34 62.75 2.64
C VAL A 47 15.11 63.59 2.35
N LYS A 48 15.05 64.80 2.91
CA LYS A 48 13.99 65.76 2.60
C LYS A 48 14.21 66.32 1.20
N LEU A 49 13.15 66.35 0.39
CA LEU A 49 13.18 66.90 -0.96
C LEU A 49 12.32 68.17 -1.02
N SER A 50 12.72 69.09 -1.91
CA SER A 50 11.82 70.18 -2.32
C SER A 50 10.65 69.60 -3.14
N LYS A 51 9.59 70.39 -3.33
CA LYS A 51 8.45 69.98 -4.15
C LYS A 51 8.88 69.69 -5.60
N GLN A 52 9.80 70.47 -6.15
CA GLN A 52 10.27 70.31 -7.52
C GLN A 52 11.15 69.05 -7.66
N ASP A 53 12.07 68.82 -6.72
CA ASP A 53 12.89 67.60 -6.72
C ASP A 53 12.05 66.33 -6.50
N ALA A 54 10.93 66.44 -5.78
CA ALA A 54 9.98 65.36 -5.57
C ALA A 54 9.23 65.01 -6.86
N GLU A 55 8.81 66.00 -7.64
CA GLU A 55 8.17 65.82 -8.94
C GLU A 55 9.15 65.18 -9.95
N ASP A 56 10.39 65.68 -10.01
CA ASP A 56 11.44 65.12 -10.88
C ASP A 56 11.82 63.67 -10.48
N ALA A 57 11.89 63.39 -9.17
CA ALA A 57 12.15 62.04 -8.68
C ALA A 57 10.98 61.07 -8.93
N ALA A 58 9.74 61.56 -8.90
CA ALA A 58 8.56 60.77 -9.23
C ALA A 58 8.47 60.44 -10.74
N LEU A 59 8.87 61.38 -11.61
CA LEU A 59 9.00 61.16 -13.05
C LEU A 59 10.12 60.15 -13.37
N ALA A 60 11.23 60.21 -12.63
CA ALA A 60 12.34 59.24 -12.78
C ALA A 60 11.97 57.84 -12.25
N SER A 61 11.04 57.72 -11.30
CA SER A 61 10.43 56.43 -10.94
C SER A 61 9.38 56.05 -11.98
N VAL A 62 9.85 55.73 -13.18
CA VAL A 62 9.06 55.20 -14.29
C VAL A 62 8.13 54.09 -13.79
N SER A 63 6.82 54.34 -13.86
CA SER A 63 5.80 53.31 -13.87
C SER A 63 6.19 52.27 -14.91
N ILE A 64 6.21 51.00 -14.51
CA ILE A 64 6.15 49.91 -15.47
C ILE A 64 4.77 50.05 -16.11
N SER A 65 4.71 50.73 -17.25
CA SER A 65 3.56 50.66 -18.15
C SER A 65 3.51 49.21 -18.65
N VAL A 66 2.32 48.61 -18.62
CA VAL A 66 2.05 47.20 -18.91
C VAL A 66 2.46 46.81 -20.35
N GLU A 67 2.74 47.79 -21.20
CA GLU A 67 3.06 47.63 -22.60
C GLU A 67 4.50 47.13 -22.88
N ASP A 68 5.43 47.19 -21.91
CA ASP A 68 6.83 46.76 -22.10
C ASP A 68 7.08 45.26 -21.79
N VAL A 69 6.02 44.51 -21.48
CA VAL A 69 6.06 43.04 -21.31
C VAL A 69 5.92 42.29 -22.65
N THR A 70 5.84 43.00 -23.78
CA THR A 70 5.79 42.37 -25.11
C THR A 70 7.16 42.23 -25.78
N SER A 71 8.26 42.49 -25.05
CA SER A 71 9.61 42.10 -25.50
C SER A 71 9.93 40.65 -25.08
N SER A 72 9.71 39.74 -26.01
CA SER A 72 10.58 38.56 -26.22
C SER A 72 10.58 37.46 -25.16
N ASP A 73 9.43 37.12 -24.55
CA ASP A 73 9.31 35.87 -23.78
C ASP A 73 7.96 35.14 -23.95
N GLU A 74 7.29 35.30 -25.10
CA GLU A 74 6.09 34.51 -25.47
C GLU A 74 6.37 33.36 -26.46
N VAL A 75 7.61 32.87 -26.56
CA VAL A 75 7.95 31.71 -27.43
C VAL A 75 8.59 30.57 -26.65
N ALA A 76 8.01 30.24 -25.49
CA ALA A 76 8.21 28.95 -24.83
C ALA A 76 6.87 28.19 -24.63
N SER A 77 5.83 28.52 -25.41
CA SER A 77 4.44 28.32 -24.99
C SER A 77 3.64 27.18 -25.63
N ASP A 78 4.08 26.56 -26.74
CA ASP A 78 3.32 25.43 -27.34
C ASP A 78 4.05 24.07 -27.25
N GLY A 79 5.36 24.03 -27.54
CA GLY A 79 6.12 22.77 -27.56
C GLY A 79 6.28 22.11 -26.19
N ALA A 80 6.56 22.90 -25.15
CA ALA A 80 6.70 22.38 -23.78
C ALA A 80 5.35 21.92 -23.20
N ASN A 81 4.27 22.64 -23.50
CA ASN A 81 2.91 22.25 -23.12
C ASN A 81 2.46 20.99 -23.86
N ALA A 82 2.78 20.85 -25.14
CA ALA A 82 2.50 19.64 -25.91
C ALA A 82 3.29 18.42 -25.39
N ALA A 83 4.57 18.60 -25.03
CA ALA A 83 5.39 17.54 -24.44
C ALA A 83 4.83 17.07 -23.09
N LEU A 84 4.45 18.01 -22.21
CA LEU A 84 3.81 17.68 -20.93
C LEU A 84 2.44 17.01 -21.11
N ALA A 85 1.66 17.42 -22.12
CA ALA A 85 0.38 16.78 -22.41
C ALA A 85 0.58 15.33 -22.90
N ALA A 86 1.59 15.08 -23.73
CA ALA A 86 1.94 13.74 -24.19
C ALA A 86 2.44 12.84 -23.05
N GLU A 87 3.31 13.37 -22.17
CA GLU A 87 3.78 12.64 -20.98
C GLU A 87 2.61 12.32 -20.03
N ASN A 88 1.71 13.27 -19.79
CA ASN A 88 0.51 13.02 -18.98
C ASN A 88 -0.42 11.97 -19.61
N ALA A 89 -0.54 11.94 -20.94
CA ALA A 89 -1.33 10.94 -21.63
C ALA A 89 -0.71 9.53 -21.49
N ASP A 90 0.60 9.41 -21.66
CA ASP A 90 1.36 8.16 -21.47
C ASP A 90 1.28 7.68 -20.01
N LEU A 91 1.45 8.57 -19.03
CA LEU A 91 1.30 8.23 -17.61
C LEU A 91 -0.13 7.77 -17.28
N LYS A 92 -1.16 8.41 -17.84
CA LYS A 92 -2.56 7.97 -17.68
C LYS A 92 -2.80 6.59 -18.29
N GLN A 93 -2.23 6.32 -19.46
CA GLN A 93 -2.32 4.99 -20.08
C GLN A 93 -1.67 3.93 -19.19
N LYS A 94 -0.43 4.18 -18.73
CA LYS A 94 0.28 3.27 -17.82
C LYS A 94 -0.45 3.05 -16.50
N LEU A 95 -1.07 4.09 -15.95
CA LEU A 95 -1.89 3.99 -14.74
C LEU A 95 -3.10 3.07 -14.97
N ASN A 96 -3.79 3.22 -16.10
CA ASN A 96 -4.94 2.39 -16.44
C ASN A 96 -4.52 0.93 -16.64
N GLU A 97 -3.46 0.67 -17.41
CA GLU A 97 -2.92 -0.68 -17.62
C GLU A 97 -2.49 -1.34 -16.30
N ALA A 98 -1.83 -0.58 -15.42
CA ALA A 98 -1.44 -1.07 -14.10
C ALA A 98 -2.66 -1.36 -13.20
N SER A 99 -3.70 -0.52 -13.27
CA SER A 99 -4.95 -0.71 -12.52
C SER A 99 -5.73 -1.93 -12.99
N GLU A 100 -5.80 -2.15 -14.31
CA GLU A 100 -6.41 -3.35 -14.89
C GLU A 100 -5.61 -4.60 -14.52
N GLY A 101 -4.27 -4.53 -14.60
CA GLY A 101 -3.38 -5.61 -14.19
C GLY A 101 -3.51 -5.97 -12.72
N LEU A 102 -3.62 -4.97 -11.83
CA LEU A 102 -3.85 -5.17 -10.40
C LEU A 102 -5.21 -5.84 -10.14
N THR A 103 -6.26 -5.40 -10.83
CA THR A 103 -7.60 -5.99 -10.70
C THR A 103 -7.60 -7.46 -11.15
N ALA A 104 -6.98 -7.75 -12.28
CA ALA A 104 -6.85 -9.13 -12.77
C ALA A 104 -5.99 -10.01 -11.82
N ALA A 105 -4.93 -9.45 -11.24
CA ALA A 105 -4.10 -10.15 -10.26
C ALA A 105 -4.86 -10.43 -8.96
N ALA A 106 -5.65 -9.47 -8.48
CA ALA A 106 -6.50 -9.64 -7.30
C ALA A 106 -7.53 -10.76 -7.51
N SER A 107 -8.23 -10.77 -8.64
CA SER A 107 -9.19 -11.83 -8.96
C SER A 107 -8.53 -13.22 -9.07
N LYS A 108 -7.31 -13.30 -9.63
CA LYS A 108 -6.55 -14.56 -9.68
C LYS A 108 -6.12 -15.01 -8.29
N TYR A 109 -5.71 -14.08 -7.44
CA TYR A 109 -5.32 -14.39 -6.07
C TYR A 109 -6.51 -14.93 -5.26
N GLU A 110 -7.68 -14.31 -5.38
CA GLU A 110 -8.92 -14.79 -4.75
C GLU A 110 -9.26 -16.21 -5.20
N ALA A 111 -9.25 -16.48 -6.51
CA ALA A 111 -9.51 -17.82 -7.05
C ALA A 111 -8.51 -18.87 -6.53
N LEU A 112 -7.22 -18.53 -6.47
CA LEU A 112 -6.19 -19.43 -5.93
C LEU A 112 -6.34 -19.64 -4.42
N SER A 113 -6.80 -18.63 -3.69
CA SER A 113 -7.08 -18.74 -2.25
C SER A 113 -8.23 -19.71 -2.00
N GLU A 114 -9.31 -19.62 -2.78
CA GLU A 114 -10.44 -20.55 -2.70
C GLU A 114 -10.01 -21.98 -3.05
N GLU A 115 -9.23 -22.15 -4.13
CA GLU A 115 -8.70 -23.47 -4.52
C GLU A 115 -7.80 -24.07 -3.42
N ALA A 116 -7.00 -23.24 -2.74
CA ALA A 116 -6.16 -23.69 -1.63
C ALA A 116 -6.99 -24.17 -0.42
N ASP A 117 -8.07 -23.46 -0.08
CA ASP A 117 -8.97 -23.85 1.00
C ASP A 117 -9.75 -25.14 0.68
N ASP A 118 -10.19 -25.30 -0.57
CA ASP A 118 -10.80 -26.54 -1.07
C ASP A 118 -9.82 -27.72 -1.02
N ALA A 119 -8.58 -27.51 -1.46
CA ALA A 119 -7.53 -28.53 -1.42
C ALA A 119 -7.21 -28.94 0.02
N LYS A 120 -7.17 -27.98 0.94
CA LYS A 120 -6.96 -28.23 2.37
C LYS A 120 -8.09 -29.07 2.97
N THR A 121 -9.34 -28.76 2.62
CA THR A 121 -10.51 -29.52 3.06
C THR A 121 -10.45 -30.97 2.56
N LYS A 122 -10.17 -31.16 1.27
CA LYS A 122 -10.01 -32.51 0.68
C LYS A 122 -8.88 -33.31 1.34
N LEU A 123 -7.77 -32.65 1.68
CA LEU A 123 -6.65 -33.29 2.36
C LEU A 123 -7.05 -33.79 3.76
N VAL A 124 -7.77 -32.99 4.53
CA VAL A 124 -8.29 -33.40 5.85
C VAL A 124 -9.21 -34.61 5.73
N GLU A 125 -10.12 -34.61 4.76
CA GLU A 125 -11.01 -35.76 4.52
C GLU A 125 -10.23 -37.04 4.15
N LEU A 126 -9.23 -36.93 3.28
CA LEU A 126 -8.41 -38.07 2.87
C LEU A 126 -7.59 -38.62 4.04
N VAL A 127 -7.04 -37.75 4.89
CA VAL A 127 -6.33 -38.16 6.10
C VAL A 127 -7.27 -38.93 7.04
N SER A 128 -8.49 -38.44 7.26
CA SER A 128 -9.50 -39.14 8.07
C SER A 128 -9.86 -40.50 7.48
N LYS A 129 -10.15 -40.57 6.18
CA LYS A 129 -10.48 -41.83 5.49
C LYS A 129 -9.33 -42.84 5.58
N ASN A 130 -8.09 -42.37 5.46
CA ASN A 130 -6.92 -43.25 5.54
C ASN A 130 -6.73 -43.80 6.97
N ALA A 131 -6.96 -42.97 7.99
CA ALA A 131 -6.95 -43.42 9.38
C ALA A 131 -8.05 -44.48 9.65
N ASP A 132 -9.26 -44.25 9.15
CA ASP A 132 -10.37 -45.21 9.28
C ASP A 132 -10.07 -46.54 8.57
N LEU A 133 -9.47 -46.49 7.38
CA LEU A 133 -9.05 -47.68 6.65
C LEU A 133 -7.93 -48.43 7.38
N GLY A 134 -6.98 -47.72 7.98
CA GLY A 134 -5.94 -48.29 8.84
C GLY A 134 -6.55 -49.06 10.02
N GLY A 135 -7.49 -48.45 10.74
CA GLY A 135 -8.18 -49.11 11.85
C GLY A 135 -8.98 -50.35 11.43
N LYS A 136 -9.64 -50.30 10.26
CA LYS A 136 -10.34 -51.47 9.69
C LYS A 136 -9.37 -52.60 9.33
N LEU A 137 -8.19 -52.27 8.80
CA LEU A 137 -7.17 -53.25 8.46
C LEU A 137 -6.64 -53.97 9.70
N ASP A 138 -6.36 -53.22 10.77
CA ASP A 138 -5.89 -53.78 12.05
C ASP A 138 -6.95 -54.66 12.71
N ALA A 139 -8.21 -54.25 12.65
CA ALA A 139 -9.34 -55.06 13.13
C ALA A 139 -9.47 -56.37 12.35
N ALA A 140 -9.42 -56.31 11.02
CA ALA A 140 -9.49 -57.49 10.16
C ALA A 140 -8.29 -58.43 10.37
N ALA A 141 -7.09 -57.89 10.58
CA ALA A 141 -5.89 -58.69 10.89
C ALA A 141 -6.03 -59.41 12.24
N SER A 142 -6.59 -58.73 13.25
CA SER A 142 -6.85 -59.31 14.57
C SER A 142 -7.90 -60.42 14.50
N GLU A 143 -8.98 -60.20 13.75
CA GLU A 143 -10.03 -61.20 13.53
C GLU A 143 -9.49 -62.43 12.79
N LYS A 144 -8.69 -62.22 11.73
CA LYS A 144 -8.03 -63.31 11.02
C LYS A 144 -7.18 -64.17 11.96
N SER A 145 -6.36 -63.56 12.81
CA SER A 145 -5.54 -64.30 13.78
C SER A 145 -6.39 -65.09 14.80
N ALA A 146 -7.52 -64.52 15.24
CA ALA A 146 -8.45 -65.21 16.13
C ALA A 146 -9.12 -66.41 15.44
N LEU A 147 -9.54 -66.25 14.17
CA LEU A 147 -10.13 -67.31 13.37
C LEU A 147 -9.13 -68.43 13.05
N GLU A 148 -7.87 -68.11 12.74
CA GLU A 148 -6.81 -69.11 12.55
C GLU A 148 -6.60 -69.96 13.82
N LYS A 149 -6.57 -69.34 15.00
CA LYS A 149 -6.50 -70.06 16.27
C LYS A 149 -7.73 -70.95 16.50
N ALA A 150 -8.93 -70.43 16.22
CA ALA A 150 -10.16 -71.21 16.34
C ALA A 150 -10.17 -72.40 15.39
N LEU A 151 -9.72 -72.21 14.14
CA LEU A 151 -9.64 -73.27 13.14
C LEU A 151 -8.71 -74.40 13.59
N THR A 152 -7.49 -74.07 14.06
CA THR A 152 -6.55 -75.10 14.55
C THR A 152 -7.08 -75.88 15.76
N LYS A 153 -7.92 -75.24 16.60
CA LYS A 153 -8.59 -75.93 17.71
C LYS A 153 -9.64 -76.91 17.18
N VAL A 154 -10.49 -76.47 16.25
CA VAL A 154 -11.53 -77.31 15.64
C VAL A 154 -10.91 -78.48 14.87
N GLU A 155 -9.81 -78.27 14.16
CA GLU A 155 -9.08 -79.35 13.46
C GLU A 155 -8.60 -80.44 14.43
N LYS A 156 -8.03 -80.04 15.58
CA LYS A 156 -7.60 -80.99 16.63
C LYS A 156 -8.78 -81.74 17.25
N GLU A 157 -9.89 -81.07 17.52
CA GLU A 157 -11.10 -81.70 18.05
C GLU A 157 -11.70 -82.70 17.05
N ARG A 158 -11.74 -82.32 15.76
CA ARG A 158 -12.17 -83.17 14.66
C ARG A 158 -11.27 -84.42 14.52
N ASP A 159 -9.95 -84.25 14.61
CA ASP A 159 -9.01 -85.38 14.57
C ASP A 159 -9.20 -86.34 15.76
N ALA A 160 -9.40 -85.78 16.96
CA ALA A 160 -9.63 -86.58 18.17
C ALA A 160 -10.96 -87.35 18.10
N LEU A 161 -12.03 -86.72 17.61
CA LEU A 161 -13.32 -87.38 17.41
C LEU A 161 -13.24 -88.45 16.31
N SER A 162 -12.57 -88.18 15.20
CA SER A 162 -12.39 -89.17 14.13
C SER A 162 -11.68 -90.43 14.61
N LYS A 163 -10.66 -90.30 15.47
CA LYS A 163 -9.99 -91.45 16.10
C LYS A 163 -10.95 -92.24 17.00
N LYS A 164 -11.71 -91.57 17.87
CA LYS A 164 -12.70 -92.23 18.74
C LYS A 164 -13.77 -92.97 17.95
N VAL A 165 -14.25 -92.39 16.86
CA VAL A 165 -15.22 -93.06 15.98
C VAL A 165 -14.60 -94.33 15.39
N ALA A 166 -13.38 -94.28 14.87
CA ALA A 166 -12.69 -95.45 14.34
C ALA A 166 -12.47 -96.55 15.40
N GLU A 167 -12.10 -96.15 16.64
CA GLU A 167 -11.94 -97.08 17.77
C GLU A 167 -13.27 -97.75 18.15
N LEU A 168 -14.37 -96.99 18.23
CA LEU A 168 -15.70 -97.52 18.54
C LEU A 168 -16.23 -98.42 17.43
N GLU A 169 -16.03 -98.06 16.16
CA GLU A 169 -16.39 -98.92 15.02
C GLU A 169 -15.61 -100.23 15.03
N ALA A 170 -14.32 -100.20 15.40
CA ALA A 170 -13.51 -101.41 15.54
C ALA A 170 -14.01 -102.29 16.70
N ALA A 171 -14.32 -101.70 17.86
CA ALA A 171 -14.87 -102.41 19.00
C ALA A 171 -16.23 -103.06 18.69
N LEU A 172 -17.14 -102.32 18.04
CA LEU A 172 -18.44 -102.87 17.61
C LEU A 172 -18.29 -104.06 16.67
N LYS A 173 -17.34 -104.03 15.74
CA LYS A 173 -17.07 -105.15 14.83
C LYS A 173 -16.52 -106.37 15.56
N ALA A 174 -15.70 -106.16 16.60
CA ALA A 174 -15.19 -107.24 17.44
C ALA A 174 -16.33 -107.90 18.24
N ASP A 175 -17.15 -107.10 18.92
CA ASP A 175 -18.30 -107.61 19.69
C ASP A 175 -19.31 -108.38 18.82
N GLN A 176 -19.51 -107.96 17.57
CA GLN A 176 -20.36 -108.66 16.60
C GLN A 176 -19.75 -109.97 16.07
N ALA A 177 -18.43 -110.14 16.13
CA ALA A 177 -17.76 -111.36 15.70
C ALA A 177 -17.75 -112.44 16.80
N ASP A 178 -17.87 -112.02 18.07
CA ASP A 178 -17.86 -112.90 19.25
C ASP A 178 -19.28 -113.34 19.70
N ALA A 179 -20.34 -112.79 19.09
CA ALA A 179 -21.76 -113.09 19.37
C ALA A 179 -22.37 -114.09 18.38
#